data_AF-A0A538L207-F1
#
_entry.id   AF-A0A538L207-F1
#
_cell.length_a   1.000
_cell.length_b   1.000
_cell.length_c   1.000
_cell.angle_alpha   90.00
_cell.angle_beta   90.00
_cell.angle_gamma   90.00
#
_symmetry.space_group_name_H-M   'P 1'
#
loop_
_entity.id
_entity.type
_entity.pdbx_description
1 polymer ?
#
loop_
_entity_poly.entity_id
_entity_poly.type
_entity_poly.pdbx_seq_one_letter_code
_entity_poly.pdbx_strand_id
1 'polypeptide(L)'
;YREIWAFVEGSGCRRQTILRHFGDSSDPAPTGACCDACGAELVPVLPPPDPSEIANLDDAILSVAEAARPPVGRTTCAEILHGARTKKIERNSYDGLPAYGTSSGMRRADILSRIDELI
;
A
#
# COMPACT_ATOMS: atom_id res chain seq x y z
N TYR A 1 -1.00 -13.29 -23.74
CA TYR A 1 -0.90 -12.14 -22.81
C TYR A 1 -2.25 -11.65 -22.29
N ARG A 2 -3.25 -11.33 -23.14
CA ARG A 2 -4.56 -10.83 -22.65
C ARG A 2 -5.28 -11.77 -21.69
N GLU A 3 -5.20 -13.08 -21.93
CA GLU A 3 -5.84 -14.10 -21.07
C GLU A 3 -5.20 -14.20 -19.68
N ILE A 4 -3.88 -13.98 -19.59
CA ILE A 4 -3.16 -13.97 -18.31
C ILE A 4 -3.59 -12.76 -17.47
N TRP A 5 -3.74 -11.58 -18.08
CA TRP A 5 -4.25 -10.40 -17.38
C TRP A 5 -5.69 -10.58 -16.91
N ALA A 6 -6.57 -11.12 -17.77
CA ALA A 6 -7.94 -11.43 -17.39
C ALA A 6 -8.02 -12.45 -16.23
N PHE A 7 -7.08 -13.41 -16.17
CA PHE A 7 -6.98 -14.35 -15.06
C PHE A 7 -6.52 -13.68 -13.75
N VAL A 8 -5.55 -12.77 -13.82
CA VAL A 8 -5.03 -12.06 -12.64
C VAL A 8 -6.07 -11.11 -12.07
N GLU A 9 -6.71 -10.31 -12.92
CA GLU A 9 -7.66 -9.25 -12.56
C GLU A 9 -9.09 -9.77 -12.31
N GLY A 10 -9.40 -10.99 -12.76
CA GLY A 10 -10.72 -11.59 -12.59
C GLY A 10 -11.04 -11.89 -11.13
N SER A 11 -12.29 -11.64 -10.73
CA SER A 11 -12.82 -11.93 -9.40
C SER A 11 -13.50 -13.31 -9.27
N GLY A 12 -13.46 -14.12 -10.33
CA GLY A 12 -14.04 -15.47 -10.35
C GLY A 12 -13.14 -16.53 -9.72
N CYS A 13 -13.67 -17.75 -9.56
CA CYS A 13 -12.89 -18.88 -9.06
C CYS A 13 -11.66 -19.14 -9.95
N ARG A 14 -10.45 -18.92 -9.42
CA ARG A 14 -9.21 -19.11 -10.18
C ARG A 14 -9.06 -20.54 -10.70
N ARG A 15 -9.45 -21.53 -9.88
CA ARG A 15 -9.42 -22.94 -10.26
C ARG A 15 -10.31 -23.23 -11.47
N GLN A 16 -11.53 -22.70 -11.47
CA GLN A 16 -12.45 -22.85 -12.59
C GLN A 16 -11.87 -22.24 -13.87
N THR A 17 -11.30 -21.04 -13.80
CA THR A 17 -10.67 -20.39 -14.97
C THR A 17 -9.53 -21.24 -15.54
N ILE A 18 -8.68 -21.82 -14.70
CA ILE A 18 -7.60 -22.71 -15.13
C ILE A 18 -8.16 -23.97 -15.80
N LEU A 19 -9.16 -24.63 -15.19
CA LEU A 19 -9.80 -25.81 -15.78
C LEU A 19 -10.34 -25.50 -17.19
N ARG A 20 -11.10 -24.41 -17.32
CA ARG A 20 -11.66 -23.99 -18.61
C ARG A 20 -10.59 -23.67 -19.64
N HIS A 21 -9.49 -23.03 -19.23
CA HIS A 21 -8.37 -22.71 -20.12
C HIS A 21 -7.74 -23.98 -20.73
N PHE A 22 -7.64 -25.06 -19.96
CA PHE A 22 -7.14 -26.36 -20.44
C PHE A 22 -8.21 -27.27 -21.04
N GLY A 23 -9.44 -26.77 -21.23
CA GLY A 23 -10.54 -27.52 -21.84
C GLY A 23 -11.26 -28.48 -20.89
N ASP A 24 -10.99 -28.42 -19.59
CA ASP A 24 -11.74 -29.18 -18.58
C ASP A 24 -13.01 -28.40 -18.19
N SER A 25 -14.16 -29.01 -18.47
CA SER A 25 -15.48 -28.45 -18.19
C SER A 25 -16.09 -28.89 -16.86
N SER A 26 -15.36 -29.67 -16.06
CA SER A 26 -15.79 -30.10 -14.73
C SER A 26 -15.89 -28.92 -13.76
N ASP A 27 -16.76 -29.07 -12.74
CA ASP A 27 -16.84 -28.11 -11.67
C ASP A 27 -15.67 -28.25 -10.68
N PRO A 28 -15.20 -27.14 -10.07
CA PRO A 28 -14.17 -27.21 -9.03
C PRO A 28 -14.62 -28.07 -7.84
N ALA A 29 -13.84 -29.11 -7.51
CA ALA A 29 -14.06 -29.95 -6.33
C ALA A 29 -12.86 -29.90 -5.37
N PRO A 30 -12.66 -28.79 -4.62
CA PRO A 30 -11.59 -28.68 -3.65
C PRO A 30 -11.91 -29.48 -2.38
N THR A 31 -10.90 -30.07 -1.74
CA THR A 31 -11.02 -30.75 -0.44
C THR A 31 -10.83 -29.80 0.76
N GLY A 32 -10.62 -28.51 0.51
CA GLY A 32 -10.40 -27.45 1.49
C GLY A 32 -10.64 -26.07 0.87
N ALA A 33 -9.99 -25.01 1.39
CA ALA A 33 -10.09 -23.67 0.81
C ALA A 33 -9.62 -23.68 -0.67
N CYS A 34 -10.45 -23.15 -1.57
CA CYS A 34 -10.27 -23.34 -3.01
C CYS A 34 -9.22 -22.40 -3.64
N CYS A 35 -9.39 -21.10 -3.44
CA CYS A 35 -8.49 -20.03 -3.87
C CYS A 35 -8.88 -18.73 -3.13
N ASP A 36 -8.06 -17.71 -3.23
CA ASP A 36 -8.26 -16.35 -2.68
C ASP A 36 -9.59 -15.71 -3.11
N ALA A 37 -10.06 -15.97 -4.34
CA ALA A 37 -11.36 -15.44 -4.81
C ALA A 37 -12.58 -16.19 -4.24
N CYS A 38 -12.42 -17.46 -3.83
CA CYS A 38 -13.51 -18.26 -3.27
C CYS A 38 -13.59 -18.19 -1.75
N GLY A 39 -12.47 -17.91 -1.08
CA GLY A 39 -12.40 -17.87 0.38
C GLY A 39 -11.32 -16.91 0.86
N ALA A 40 -11.72 -15.99 1.74
CA ALA A 40 -10.83 -15.00 2.34
C ALA A 40 -9.74 -15.61 3.23
N GLU A 41 -9.88 -16.88 3.64
CA GLU A 41 -8.90 -17.59 4.48
C GLU A 41 -7.52 -17.73 3.79
N LEU A 42 -7.49 -17.76 2.46
CA LEU A 42 -6.24 -17.82 1.69
C LEU A 42 -5.68 -16.43 1.38
N VAL A 43 -6.39 -15.36 1.71
CA VAL A 43 -5.88 -14.00 1.54
C VAL A 43 -4.94 -13.74 2.71
N PRO A 44 -3.63 -13.52 2.47
CA PRO A 44 -2.71 -13.20 3.54
C PRO A 44 -3.18 -11.90 4.20
N VAL A 45 -3.38 -11.96 5.51
CA VAL A 45 -3.53 -10.74 6.31
C VAL A 45 -2.17 -10.08 6.30
N LEU A 46 -2.04 -8.99 5.55
CA LEU A 46 -0.85 -8.16 5.64
C LEU A 46 -0.77 -7.65 7.09
N PRO A 47 0.38 -7.81 7.77
CA PRO A 47 0.56 -7.18 9.06
C PRO A 47 0.27 -5.68 8.87
N PRO A 48 -0.39 -5.03 9.84
CA PRO A 48 -0.44 -3.58 9.83
C PRO A 48 1.00 -3.08 9.72
N PRO A 49 1.29 -2.10 8.85
CA PRO A 49 2.63 -1.56 8.73
C PRO A 49 3.11 -1.16 10.12
N ASP A 50 4.26 -1.68 10.53
CA ASP A 50 4.74 -1.54 11.90
C ASP A 50 5.14 -0.07 12.13
N PRO A 51 4.42 0.69 12.98
CA PRO A 51 4.80 2.08 13.24
C PRO A 51 6.18 2.19 13.88
N SER A 52 6.70 1.09 14.44
CA SER A 52 7.99 1.01 15.13
C SER A 52 9.21 0.90 14.20
N GLU A 53 9.02 0.69 12.88
CA GLU A 53 10.14 0.76 11.91
C GLU A 53 10.56 2.20 11.59
N ILE A 54 9.75 3.20 11.96
CA ILE A 54 10.13 4.60 11.87
C ILE A 54 10.94 4.96 13.12
N ALA A 55 12.18 4.46 13.19
CA ALA A 55 13.05 4.65 14.33
C ALA A 55 13.54 6.11 14.45
N ASN A 56 13.63 6.81 13.32
CA ASN A 56 14.09 8.19 13.26
C ASN A 56 13.43 8.95 12.09
N LEU A 57 13.76 10.25 11.98
CA LEU A 57 13.22 11.13 10.95
C LEU A 57 13.58 10.68 9.53
N ASP A 58 14.75 10.07 9.31
CA ASP A 58 15.18 9.63 7.98
C ASP A 58 14.32 8.46 7.50
N ASP A 59 14.10 7.48 8.38
CA ASP A 59 13.21 6.35 8.11
C ASP A 59 11.78 6.86 7.81
N ALA A 60 11.35 7.91 8.51
CA ALA A 60 10.06 8.55 8.25
C ALA A 60 10.00 9.18 6.85
N ILE A 61 11.05 9.91 6.46
CA ILE A 61 11.17 10.56 5.14
C ILE A 61 11.15 9.51 4.03
N LEU A 62 11.93 8.44 4.17
CA LEU A 62 12.00 7.35 3.20
C LEU A 62 10.66 6.60 3.11
N SER A 63 10.02 6.34 4.25
CA SER A 63 8.68 5.72 4.29
C SER A 63 7.64 6.53 3.51
N VAL A 64 7.62 7.86 3.65
CA VAL A 64 6.72 8.71 2.85
C VAL A 64 7.08 8.67 1.36
N ALA A 65 8.37 8.74 1.03
CA ALA A 65 8.84 8.72 -0.36
C ALA A 65 8.43 7.43 -1.10
N GLU A 66 8.46 6.29 -0.40
CA GLU A 66 8.09 4.99 -0.95
C GLU A 66 6.56 4.80 -1.05
N ALA A 67 5.85 5.11 0.04
CA ALA A 67 4.44 4.78 0.21
C ALA A 67 3.46 5.81 -0.41
N ALA A 68 3.85 7.07 -0.56
CA ALA A 68 2.94 8.10 -1.04
C ALA A 68 2.49 7.83 -2.49
N ARG A 69 1.16 7.82 -2.69
CA ARG A 69 0.51 7.69 -4.00
C ARG A 69 -0.57 8.77 -4.13
N PRO A 70 -0.46 9.70 -5.11
CA PRO A 70 0.66 9.88 -6.05
C PRO A 70 1.97 10.30 -5.34
N PRO A 71 3.14 10.17 -6.00
CA PRO A 71 4.42 10.63 -5.46
C PRO A 71 4.37 12.11 -5.09
N VAL A 72 5.09 12.48 -4.03
CA VAL A 72 5.07 13.83 -3.46
C VAL A 72 6.45 14.48 -3.51
N GLY A 73 6.47 15.81 -3.65
CA GLY A 73 7.70 16.58 -3.48
C GLY A 73 8.03 16.88 -2.02
N ARG A 74 9.23 17.40 -1.78
CA ARG A 74 9.80 17.74 -0.47
C ARG A 74 8.83 18.45 0.48
N THR A 75 8.16 19.50 -0.01
CA THR A 75 7.23 20.29 0.81
C THR A 75 6.03 19.48 1.27
N THR A 76 5.45 18.64 0.41
CA THR A 76 4.32 17.79 0.79
C THR A 76 4.79 16.61 1.66
N CYS A 77 6.01 16.11 1.46
CA CYS A 77 6.60 15.14 2.39
C CYS A 77 6.71 15.71 3.82
N ALA A 78 7.25 16.93 3.97
CA ALA A 78 7.31 17.62 5.26
C ALA A 78 5.92 17.87 5.87
N GLU A 79 4.89 18.11 5.05
CA GLU A 79 3.49 18.23 5.50
C GLU A 79 2.94 16.95 6.11
N ILE A 80 3.20 15.82 5.45
CA ILE A 80 2.75 14.50 5.90
C ILE A 80 3.42 14.18 7.23
N LEU A 81 4.75 14.30 7.31
CA LEU A 81 5.52 14.03 8.53
C LEU A 81 5.11 14.92 9.71
N HIS A 82 4.78 16.18 9.44
CA HIS A 82 4.30 17.10 10.46
C HIS A 82 2.82 16.87 10.86
N GLY A 83 2.05 16.11 10.08
CA GLY A 83 0.63 15.86 10.34
C GLY A 83 -0.28 17.02 9.93
N ALA A 84 0.08 17.74 8.85
CA ALA A 84 -0.69 18.88 8.37
C ALA A 84 -2.05 18.44 7.78
N ARG A 85 -3.12 19.16 8.11
CA ARG A 85 -4.49 18.90 7.61
C ARG A 85 -4.85 19.81 6.43
N THR A 86 -4.09 19.71 5.34
CA THR A 86 -4.38 20.51 4.13
C THR A 86 -5.40 19.78 3.24
N LYS A 87 -6.13 20.52 2.39
CA LYS A 87 -7.04 19.93 1.39
C LYS A 87 -6.35 18.89 0.49
N LYS A 88 -5.04 19.03 0.27
CA LYS A 88 -4.24 18.10 -0.54
C LYS A 88 -4.00 16.78 0.21
N ILE A 89 -3.75 16.84 1.52
CA ILE A 89 -3.56 15.66 2.38
C ILE A 89 -4.85 14.85 2.42
N GLU A 90 -5.99 15.50 2.73
CA GLU A 90 -7.30 14.85 2.80
C GLU A 90 -7.70 14.25 1.45
N ARG A 91 -7.53 15.00 0.34
CA ARG A 91 -7.93 14.54 -1.00
C ARG A 91 -7.18 13.28 -1.45
N ASN A 92 -5.93 13.12 -1.05
CA ASN A 92 -5.10 11.97 -1.42
C ASN A 92 -4.96 10.94 -0.29
N SER A 93 -5.71 11.12 0.81
CA SER A 93 -5.70 10.23 1.98
C SER A 93 -4.29 9.99 2.56
N TYR A 94 -3.42 11.01 2.52
CA TYR A 94 -2.06 10.88 3.06
C TYR A 94 -2.02 10.82 4.59
N ASP A 95 -3.12 11.16 5.25
CA ASP A 95 -3.36 10.98 6.68
C ASP A 95 -3.45 9.51 7.10
N GLY A 96 -3.60 8.58 6.15
CA GLY A 96 -3.53 7.14 6.38
C GLY A 96 -2.12 6.54 6.28
N LEU A 97 -1.09 7.34 5.96
CA LEU A 97 0.28 6.84 5.83
C LEU A 97 0.90 6.53 7.21
N PRO A 98 1.74 5.47 7.34
CA PRO A 98 2.37 5.12 8.62
C PRO A 98 3.19 6.26 9.23
N ALA A 99 3.84 7.06 8.39
CA ALA A 99 4.67 8.19 8.79
C ALA A 99 3.89 9.50 9.03
N TYR A 100 2.56 9.50 8.93
CA TYR A 100 1.78 10.71 9.09
C TYR A 100 1.83 11.23 10.54
N GLY A 101 2.26 12.48 10.72
CA GLY A 101 2.30 13.14 12.03
C GLY A 101 3.35 12.62 13.01
N THR A 102 4.22 11.68 12.60
CA THR A 102 5.30 11.13 13.45
C THR A 102 6.27 12.20 13.93
N SER A 103 6.40 13.30 13.18
CA SER A 103 7.28 14.44 13.49
C SER A 103 6.48 15.72 13.82
N SER A 104 5.26 15.58 14.35
CA SER A 104 4.38 16.72 14.72
C SER A 104 4.99 17.67 15.76
N GLY A 105 5.91 17.19 16.61
CA GLY A 105 6.65 17.99 17.58
C GLY A 105 7.78 18.85 17.00
N MET A 106 8.19 18.60 15.75
CA MET A 106 9.27 19.34 15.10
C MET A 106 8.74 20.53 14.30
N ARG A 107 9.56 21.57 14.13
CA ARG A 107 9.20 22.65 13.21
C ARG A 107 9.28 22.11 11.79
N ARG A 108 8.33 22.49 10.94
CA ARG A 108 8.35 22.14 9.51
C ARG A 108 9.63 22.53 8.78
N ALA A 109 10.27 23.62 9.21
CA ALA A 109 11.55 24.05 8.66
C ALA A 109 12.68 23.03 8.94
N ASP A 110 12.72 22.46 10.15
CA ASP A 110 13.75 21.48 10.53
C ASP A 110 13.55 20.16 9.77
N ILE A 111 12.29 19.74 9.59
CA ILE A 111 11.95 18.57 8.76
C ILE A 111 12.37 18.80 7.30
N LEU A 112 12.09 19.98 6.75
CA LEU A 112 12.43 20.32 5.38
C LEU A 112 13.96 20.36 5.17
N SER A 113 14.70 20.95 6.11
CA SER A 113 16.17 20.94 6.10
C SER A 113 16.71 19.51 6.09
N ARG A 114 16.13 18.61 6.90
CA ARG A 114 16.58 17.21 6.90
C ARG A 114 16.29 16.50 5.57
N ILE A 115 15.14 16.77 4.94
CA ILE A 115 14.83 16.24 3.60
C ILE A 115 15.87 16.73 2.58
N ASP A 116 16.27 18.00 2.65
CA ASP A 116 17.25 18.57 1.72
C ASP A 116 18.65 17.97 1.89
N GLU A 117 19.02 17.51 3.09
CA GLU A 117 20.29 16.81 3.35
C GLU A 117 20.36 15.38 2.78
N LEU A 118 19.21 14.78 2.41
CA LEU A 118 19.12 13.42 1.88
C LEU A 118 19.11 13.36 0.34
N ILE A 119 19.21 14.51 -0.35
CA ILE A 119 19.15 14.65 -1.81
C ILE A 119 20.55 14.89 -2.38
#